data_AF-A0A975ADM3-F1
#
_entry.id   AF-A0A975ADM3-F1
#
_cell.length_a   1.000
_cell.length_b   1.000
_cell.length_c   1.000
_cell.angle_alpha   90.00
_cell.angle_beta   90.00
_cell.angle_gamma   90.00
#
_symmetry.space_group_name_H-M   'P 1'
#
loop_
_entity.id
_entity.type
_entity.pdbx_description
1 polymer ?
#
loop_
_entity_poly.entity_id
_entity_poly.type
_entity_poly.pdbx_seq_one_letter_code
_entity_poly.pdbx_strand_id
1 'polypeptide(L)'
;MSGGIHVDPATLGSIAAAFDTAASGLEGLSGSVPRGIDAGPMTAVVASMLGQIVTSAGNVSTALSGSAENVRLARSYYERADADSSAGMDDIRRAMEP
;
A
#
# COMPACT_ATOMS: atom_id res chain seq x y z
N MET A 1 -29.24 12.33 -10.83
CA MET A 1 -27.84 11.88 -10.98
C MET A 1 -27.21 11.95 -9.60
N SER A 2 -27.23 10.85 -8.84
CA SER A 2 -26.57 10.80 -7.53
C SER A 2 -25.08 10.56 -7.80
N GLY A 3 -24.26 11.57 -7.57
CA GLY A 3 -22.80 11.49 -7.73
C GLY A 3 -22.19 10.68 -6.60
N GLY A 4 -22.34 9.36 -6.66
CA GLY A 4 -21.61 8.44 -5.80
C GLY A 4 -20.19 8.27 -6.34
N ILE A 5 -19.18 8.38 -5.46
CA ILE A 5 -17.83 7.92 -5.79
C ILE A 5 -17.87 6.40 -5.78
N HIS A 6 -18.03 5.79 -6.97
CA HIS A 6 -17.90 4.35 -7.13
C HIS A 6 -16.42 4.01 -7.22
N VAL A 7 -15.86 3.44 -6.16
CA VAL A 7 -14.50 2.93 -6.15
C VAL A 7 -14.53 1.45 -6.47
N ASP A 8 -13.87 1.05 -7.55
CA ASP A 8 -13.73 -0.36 -7.90
C ASP A 8 -12.82 -1.09 -6.89
N PRO A 9 -13.32 -2.15 -6.20
CA PRO A 9 -12.54 -2.94 -5.25
C PRO A 9 -11.31 -3.60 -5.88
N ALA A 10 -11.35 -3.94 -7.17
CA ALA A 10 -10.21 -4.52 -7.88
C ALA A 10 -9.08 -3.50 -8.07
N THR A 11 -9.44 -2.24 -8.36
CA THR A 11 -8.50 -1.12 -8.40
C THR A 11 -7.84 -0.90 -7.04
N LEU A 12 -8.59 -0.93 -5.93
CA LEU A 12 -8.00 -0.83 -4.59
C LEU A 12 -7.06 -2.00 -4.27
N GLY A 13 -7.43 -3.22 -4.65
CA GLY A 13 -6.56 -4.38 -4.52
C GLY A 13 -5.24 -4.22 -5.28
N SER A 14 -5.31 -3.68 -6.50
CA SER A 14 -4.14 -3.42 -7.35
C SER A 14 -3.22 -2.35 -6.76
N ILE A 15 -3.79 -1.29 -6.18
CA ILE A 15 -3.02 -0.23 -5.50
C ILE A 15 -2.30 -0.79 -4.27
N ALA A 16 -2.98 -1.57 -3.43
CA ALA A 16 -2.36 -2.20 -2.27
C ALA A 16 -1.20 -3.13 -2.69
N ALA A 17 -1.41 -3.96 -3.71
CA ALA A 17 -0.37 -4.84 -4.24
C ALA A 17 0.84 -4.08 -4.82
N ALA A 18 0.61 -2.93 -5.46
CA ALA A 18 1.68 -2.06 -5.95
C ALA A 18 2.52 -1.49 -4.80
N PHE A 19 1.89 -1.09 -3.70
CA PHE A 19 2.60 -0.65 -2.51
C PHE A 19 3.42 -1.78 -1.85
N ASP A 20 2.87 -2.99 -1.74
CA ASP A 20 3.61 -4.16 -1.22
C ASP A 20 4.83 -4.50 -2.09
N THR A 21 4.66 -4.43 -3.41
CA THR A 21 5.74 -4.69 -4.37
C THR A 21 6.85 -3.64 -4.22
N ALA A 22 6.48 -2.36 -4.09
CA ALA A 22 7.44 -1.29 -3.89
C ALA A 22 8.18 -1.40 -2.55
N ALA A 23 7.48 -1.76 -1.46
CA ALA A 23 8.08 -1.99 -0.15
C ALA A 23 9.11 -3.14 -0.21
N SER A 24 8.71 -4.27 -0.83
CA SER A 24 9.58 -5.44 -1.02
C SER A 24 10.82 -5.10 -1.86
N GLY A 25 10.66 -4.28 -2.90
CA GLY A 25 11.78 -3.83 -3.74
C GLY A 25 12.80 -2.99 -2.95
N LEU A 26 12.33 -2.10 -2.08
CA LEU A 26 13.21 -1.29 -1.22
C LEU A 26 13.89 -2.12 -0.13
N GLU A 27 13.23 -3.14 0.41
CA GLU A 27 13.84 -4.05 1.37
C GLU A 27 14.96 -4.88 0.73
N GLY A 28 14.79 -5.28 -0.54
CA GLY A 28 15.84 -5.91 -1.35
C GLY A 28 17.09 -5.04 -1.56
N LEU A 29 16.96 -3.70 -1.51
CA LEU A 29 18.10 -2.79 -1.61
C LEU A 29 19.07 -2.98 -0.43
N SER A 30 18.57 -3.28 0.76
CA SER A 30 19.41 -3.54 1.95
C SER A 30 20.35 -4.73 1.75
N GLY A 31 19.88 -5.77 1.06
CA GLY A 31 20.68 -6.95 0.71
C GLY A 31 21.71 -6.69 -0.40
N SER A 32 21.54 -5.59 -1.14
CA SER A 32 22.39 -5.20 -2.28
C SER A 32 23.59 -4.34 -1.86
N VAL A 33 23.68 -3.97 -0.58
CA VAL A 33 24.74 -3.10 -0.05
C VAL A 33 26.07 -3.86 -0.01
N PRO A 34 27.14 -3.35 -0.64
CA PRO A 34 28.46 -3.98 -0.60
C PRO A 34 29.01 -4.11 0.82
N ARG A 35 29.50 -5.29 1.19
CA ARG A 35 30.07 -5.57 2.54
C ARG A 35 31.56 -5.17 2.70
N GLY A 36 32.11 -4.44 1.74
CA GLY A 36 33.51 -4.01 1.74
C GLY A 36 33.68 -2.89 0.72
N ILE A 37 33.46 -1.66 1.18
CA ILE A 37 33.65 -0.47 0.36
C ILE A 37 35.14 -0.14 0.40
N ASP A 38 35.79 -0.11 -0.76
CA ASP A 38 37.14 0.42 -0.91
C ASP A 38 37.10 1.69 -1.77
N ALA A 39 37.04 2.83 -1.10
CA ALA A 39 37.15 4.16 -1.72
C ALA A 39 38.40 4.90 -1.22
N GLY A 40 39.41 4.15 -0.74
CA GLY A 40 40.62 4.73 -0.15
C GLY A 40 40.31 5.68 1.02
N PRO A 41 40.82 6.93 1.01
CA PRO A 41 40.57 7.90 2.08
C PRO A 41 39.09 8.24 2.30
N MET A 42 38.23 8.02 1.30
CA MET A 42 36.81 8.37 1.34
C MET A 42 35.90 7.23 1.83
N THR A 43 36.45 6.05 2.13
CA THR A 43 35.68 4.86 2.53
C THR A 43 34.66 5.13 3.64
N ALA A 44 35.05 5.88 4.67
CA ALA A 44 34.15 6.22 5.78
C ALA A 44 32.96 7.10 5.34
N VAL A 45 33.19 8.04 4.43
CA VAL A 45 32.15 8.94 3.91
C VAL A 45 31.17 8.16 3.04
N VAL A 46 31.68 7.34 2.12
CA VAL A 46 30.85 6.52 1.23
C VAL A 46 30.04 5.50 2.03
N ALA A 47 30.63 4.87 3.05
CA ALA A 47 29.92 3.98 3.96
C ALA A 47 28.79 4.68 4.71
N SER A 48 29.03 5.91 5.19
CA SER A 48 28.01 6.72 5.86
C SER A 48 26.86 7.09 4.93
N MET A 49 27.15 7.54 3.71
CA MET A 49 26.14 7.86 2.69
C MET A 49 25.29 6.64 2.31
N LEU A 50 25.91 5.47 2.14
CA LEU A 50 25.19 4.23 1.89
C LEU A 50 24.29 3.84 3.07
N GLY A 51 24.78 3.98 4.31
CA GLY A 51 23.97 3.75 5.51
C GLY A 51 22.75 4.67 5.58
N GLN A 52 22.89 5.95 5.19
CA GLN A 52 21.76 6.89 5.11
C GLN A 52 20.74 6.46 4.05
N ILE A 53 21.20 6.07 2.86
CA ILE A 53 20.32 5.59 1.78
C ILE A 53 19.52 4.36 2.24
N VAL A 54 20.18 3.39 2.87
CA VAL A 54 19.52 2.17 3.39
C VAL A 54 18.48 2.52 4.44
N THR A 55 18.81 3.43 5.36
CA THR A 55 17.88 3.89 6.39
C THR A 55 16.66 4.58 5.77
N SER A 56 16.89 5.48 4.81
CA SER A 56 15.81 6.15 4.07
C SER A 56 14.94 5.15 3.31
N ALA A 57 15.53 4.16 2.64
CA ALA A 57 14.80 3.11 1.94
C ALA A 57 13.93 2.27 2.90
N GLY A 58 14.45 1.93 4.09
CA GLY A 58 13.68 1.22 5.12
C GLY A 58 12.48 2.03 5.64
N ASN A 59 12.67 3.33 5.85
CA ASN A 59 11.58 4.23 6.25
C ASN A 59 10.48 4.32 5.18
N VAL A 60 10.87 4.43 3.90
CA VAL A 60 9.90 4.48 2.79
C VAL A 60 9.19 3.13 2.64
N SER A 61 9.90 2.01 2.75
CA SER A 61 9.30 0.66 2.74
C SER A 61 8.22 0.53 3.83
N THR A 62 8.52 0.97 5.06
CA THR A 62 7.56 0.98 6.17
C THR A 62 6.33 1.83 5.86
N ALA A 63 6.52 3.02 5.29
CA ALA A 63 5.41 3.92 4.93
C ALA A 63 4.54 3.33 3.79
N LEU A 64 5.14 2.62 2.84
CA LEU A 64 4.43 1.92 1.76
C LEU A 64 3.57 0.79 2.31
N SER A 65 4.11 -0.03 3.22
CA SER A 65 3.34 -1.08 3.90
C SER A 65 2.14 -0.51 4.68
N GLY A 66 2.33 0.61 5.39
CA GLY A 66 1.22 1.30 6.06
C GLY A 66 0.18 1.87 5.09
N SER A 67 0.62 2.35 3.92
CA SER A 67 -0.28 2.83 2.87
C SER A 67 -1.09 1.70 2.23
N ALA A 68 -0.46 0.54 1.99
CA ALA A 68 -1.14 -0.66 1.52
C ALA A 68 -2.26 -1.07 2.48
N GLU A 69 -1.99 -1.04 3.79
CA GLU A 69 -2.98 -1.38 4.81
C GLU A 69 -4.17 -0.41 4.83
N ASN A 70 -3.91 0.90 4.73
CA ASN A 70 -4.98 1.89 4.62
C ASN A 70 -5.87 1.66 3.40
N VAL A 71 -5.29 1.23 2.27
CA VAL A 71 -6.05 0.91 1.05
C VAL A 71 -6.90 -0.35 1.24
N ARG A 72 -6.37 -1.39 1.90
CA ARG A 72 -7.14 -2.59 2.25
C ARG A 72 -8.29 -2.25 3.19
N LEU A 73 -8.05 -1.38 4.17
CA LEU A 73 -9.08 -0.91 5.09
C LEU A 73 -10.17 -0.14 4.34
N ALA A 74 -9.79 0.80 3.46
CA ALA A 74 -10.74 1.53 2.62
C ALA A 74 -11.60 0.58 1.78
N ARG A 75 -10.98 -0.42 1.15
CA ARG A 75 -11.68 -1.47 0.40
C ARG A 75 -12.72 -2.19 1.27
N SER A 76 -12.36 -2.57 2.50
CA SER A 76 -13.30 -3.23 3.42
C SER A 76 -14.50 -2.36 3.78
N TYR A 77 -14.32 -1.03 3.87
CA TYR A 77 -15.43 -0.11 4.11
C TYR A 77 -16.37 -0.02 2.91
N TYR A 78 -15.84 0.05 1.69
CA TYR A 78 -16.67 0.05 0.47
C TYR A 78 -17.43 -1.26 0.31
N GLU A 79 -16.79 -2.41 0.52
CA GLU A 79 -17.45 -3.72 0.43
C GLU A 79 -18.60 -3.86 1.44
N ARG A 80 -18.42 -3.35 2.67
CA ARG A 80 -19.49 -3.33 3.68
C ARG A 80 -20.62 -2.38 3.31
N ALA A 81 -20.30 -1.17 2.83
CA ALA A 81 -21.30 -0.18 2.43
C ALA A 81 -22.16 -0.68 1.25
N ASP A 82 -21.55 -1.37 0.28
CA ASP A 82 -22.26 -1.98 -0.84
C ASP A 82 -23.15 -3.15 -0.38
N ALA A 83 -22.68 -3.97 0.56
CA ALA A 83 -23.47 -5.06 1.14
C ALA A 83 -24.70 -4.53 1.91
N ASP A 84 -24.51 -3.54 2.77
CA ASP A 84 -25.59 -2.90 3.54
C ASP A 84 -26.62 -2.24 2.61
N SER A 85 -26.15 -1.57 1.56
CA SER A 85 -27.03 -0.94 0.56
C SER A 85 -27.83 -1.98 -0.22
N SER A 86 -27.21 -3.11 -0.58
CA SER A 86 -27.87 -4.20 -1.29
C SER A 86 -28.95 -4.87 -0.42
N ALA A 87 -28.65 -5.13 0.86
CA ALA A 87 -29.60 -5.69 1.81
C ALA A 87 -30.83 -4.76 1.99
N GLY A 88 -30.60 -3.45 2.17
CA GLY A 88 -31.70 -2.49 2.27
C GLY A 88 -32.58 -2.42 1.03
N MET A 89 -32.00 -2.58 -0.17
CA MET A 89 -32.77 -2.62 -1.42
C MET A 89 -33.59 -3.91 -1.59
N ASP A 90 -33.08 -5.05 -1.11
CA ASP A 90 -33.81 -6.31 -1.11
C ASP A 90 -35.00 -6.27 -0.15
N ASP A 91 -34.85 -5.65 1.01
CA ASP A 91 -35.95 -5.41 1.96
C ASP A 91 -37.03 -4.50 1.36
N ILE A 92 -36.63 -3.42 0.68
CA ILE A 92 -37.56 -2.54 -0.04
C ILE A 92 -38.30 -3.32 -1.14
N ARG A 93 -37.59 -4.13 -1.93
CA ARG A 93 -38.20 -4.95 -2.98
C ARG A 93 -39.26 -5.88 -2.39
N ARG A 94 -38.94 -6.55 -1.28
CA ARG A 94 -39.85 -7.46 -0.58
C ARG A 94 -41.10 -6.76 -0.03
N ALA A 95 -40.97 -5.52 0.42
CA ALA A 95 -42.10 -4.71 0.88
C ALA A 95 -42.99 -4.19 -0.27
N MET A 96 -42.46 -4.17 -1.51
CA MET A 96 -43.18 -3.70 -2.70
C MET A 96 -43.79 -4.84 -3.53
N GLU A 97 -43.46 -6.11 -3.25
CA GLU A 97 -44.15 -7.27 -3.82
C GLU A 97 -45.52 -7.44 -3.11
N PRO A 98 -46.66 -7.43 -3.85
CA PRO A 98 -48.00 -7.47 -3.28
C PRO A 98 -48.42 -8.85 -2.74
#